data_AF-A0A7G1G310-F1
#
_entry.id   AF-A0A7G1G310-F1
#
_cell.length_a   1.000
_cell.length_b   1.000
_cell.length_c   1.000
_cell.angle_alpha   90.00
_cell.angle_beta   90.00
_cell.angle_gamma   90.00
#
_symmetry.space_group_name_H-M   'P 1'
#
loop_
_entity.id
_entity.type
_entity.pdbx_description
1 polymer ?
#
loop_
_entity_poly.entity_id
_entity_poly.type
_entity_poly.pdbx_seq_one_letter_code
_entity_poly.pdbx_strand_id
1 'polypeptide(L)'
;MNYSISGINIGDKIKIDGEIYQDTYNHNFRFKNITSPSTTVSTGNTINYFTLDKELWSKNDWDTAVVWGQRIVKVKGTLKPIDGDNYNYEFTYTTSTGDATMLAYSKSIIDDANGGALTTTKDATLIGILEKYKNQWEIKPRTKDDVEF
;
A
#
# COMPACT_ATOMS: atom_id res chain seq x y z
N MET A 1 23.00 -0.96 -20.12
CA MET A 1 22.32 -2.26 -19.96
C MET A 1 21.18 -2.05 -18.98
N ASN A 2 19.95 -2.41 -19.37
CA ASN A 2 18.80 -2.38 -18.47
C ASN A 2 18.66 -3.77 -17.85
N TYR A 3 18.79 -3.86 -16.53
CA TYR A 3 18.49 -5.09 -15.80
C TYR A 3 17.03 -5.05 -15.36
N SER A 4 16.28 -6.07 -15.75
CA SER A 4 14.91 -6.31 -15.29
C SER A 4 14.95 -7.50 -14.35
N ILE A 5 14.39 -7.32 -13.14
CA ILE A 5 14.12 -8.41 -12.22
C ILE A 5 12.61 -8.63 -12.23
N SER A 6 12.16 -9.86 -12.50
CA SER A 6 10.76 -10.26 -12.46
C SER A 6 10.52 -11.26 -11.31
N GLY A 7 9.27 -11.38 -10.87
CA GLY A 7 8.88 -12.37 -9.86
C GLY A 7 9.29 -12.04 -8.41
N ILE A 8 9.58 -10.76 -8.11
CA ILE A 8 9.81 -10.30 -6.74
C ILE A 8 8.47 -10.19 -6.01
N ASN A 9 8.36 -10.84 -4.86
CA ASN A 9 7.27 -10.69 -3.92
C ASN A 9 7.65 -9.75 -2.78
N ILE A 10 6.64 -9.19 -2.12
CA ILE A 10 6.86 -8.38 -0.92
C ILE A 10 7.49 -9.25 0.18
N GLY A 11 8.61 -8.79 0.72
CA GLY A 11 9.41 -9.51 1.70
C GLY A 11 10.62 -10.25 1.11
N ASP A 12 10.69 -10.44 -0.21
CA ASP A 12 11.87 -11.03 -0.84
C ASP A 12 13.11 -10.15 -0.61
N LYS A 13 14.24 -10.82 -0.39
CA LYS A 13 15.53 -10.16 -0.24
C LYS A 13 16.22 -10.09 -1.59
N ILE A 14 16.33 -8.87 -2.12
CA ILE A 14 17.08 -8.62 -3.35
C ILE A 14 18.49 -8.22 -2.94
N LYS A 15 19.51 -8.89 -3.49
CA LYS A 15 20.89 -8.44 -3.40
C LYS A 15 21.24 -7.73 -4.71
N ILE A 16 21.64 -6.47 -4.59
CA ILE A 16 22.09 -5.63 -5.71
C ILE A 16 23.52 -5.21 -5.41
N ASP A 17 24.45 -5.60 -6.28
CA ASP A 17 25.82 -5.11 -6.22
C ASP A 17 25.93 -3.89 -7.17
N GLY A 18 26.32 -2.72 -6.65
CA GLY A 18 26.41 -1.48 -7.41
C GLY A 18 26.88 -0.29 -6.57
N GLU A 19 26.95 0.89 -7.18
CA GLU A 19 27.30 2.14 -6.50
C GLU A 19 26.04 2.86 -6.01
N ILE A 20 26.04 3.33 -4.76
CA ILE A 20 24.99 4.19 -4.23
C ILE A 20 25.41 5.65 -4.43
N TYR A 21 24.48 6.48 -4.89
CA TYR A 21 24.63 7.94 -4.87
C TYR A 21 23.38 8.59 -4.28
N GLN A 22 23.55 9.77 -3.69
CA GLN A 22 22.42 10.58 -3.25
C GLN A 22 21.98 11.49 -4.40
N ASP A 23 20.71 11.39 -4.78
CA ASP A 23 20.10 12.27 -5.78
C ASP A 23 20.09 13.72 -5.28
N THR A 24 20.50 14.65 -6.13
CA THR A 24 20.64 16.07 -5.75
C THR A 24 19.32 16.83 -5.68
N TYR A 25 18.25 16.31 -6.27
CA TYR A 25 16.93 16.96 -6.31
C TYR A 25 16.01 16.51 -5.17
N ASN A 26 15.97 15.22 -4.89
CA ASN A 26 15.07 14.66 -3.86
C ASN A 26 15.81 14.00 -2.69
N HIS A 27 17.14 14.04 -2.68
CA HIS A 27 17.99 13.48 -1.62
C HIS A 27 17.83 11.97 -1.40
N ASN A 28 17.19 11.25 -2.32
CA ASN A 28 17.03 9.79 -2.25
C ASN A 28 18.34 9.07 -2.58
N PHE A 29 18.61 7.97 -1.90
CA PHE A 29 19.67 7.05 -2.30
C PHE A 29 19.23 6.25 -3.53
N ARG A 30 20.02 6.32 -4.59
CA ARG A 30 19.81 5.62 -5.84
C ARG A 30 20.99 4.73 -6.16
N PHE A 31 20.74 3.62 -6.85
CA PHE A 31 21.78 2.73 -7.35
C PHE A 31 22.18 3.13 -8.78
N LYS A 32 23.47 3.12 -9.09
CA LYS A 32 24.03 3.21 -10.44
C LYS A 32 25.09 2.12 -10.63
N ASN A 33 25.48 1.87 -11.88
CA ASN A 33 26.50 0.86 -12.22
C ASN A 33 26.20 -0.52 -11.62
N ILE A 34 24.94 -0.95 -11.67
CA ILE A 34 24.51 -2.25 -11.12
C ILE A 34 25.20 -3.37 -11.89
N THR A 35 25.95 -4.21 -11.17
CA THR A 35 26.48 -5.49 -11.64
C THR A 35 25.50 -6.59 -11.24
N SER A 36 25.03 -7.38 -12.22
CA SER A 36 24.05 -8.48 -12.12
C SER A 36 23.33 -8.60 -10.76
N PRO A 37 22.07 -8.13 -10.64
CA PRO A 37 21.31 -8.38 -9.42
C PRO A 37 21.08 -9.89 -9.26
N SER A 38 21.48 -10.44 -8.12
CA SER A 38 21.14 -11.82 -7.74
C SER A 38 19.95 -11.78 -6.79
N THR A 39 18.83 -12.40 -7.17
CA THR A 39 17.68 -12.59 -6.28
C THR A 39 17.88 -13.85 -5.47
N THR A 40 17.93 -13.70 -4.14
CA THR A 40 17.76 -14.84 -3.25
C THR A 40 16.30 -14.86 -2.84
N VAL A 41 15.52 -15.73 -3.46
CA VAL A 41 14.13 -15.95 -3.05
C VAL A 41 14.15 -16.57 -1.65
N SER A 42 13.68 -15.79 -0.69
CA SER A 42 13.57 -16.21 0.70
C SER A 42 12.19 -16.85 0.86
N THR A 43 12.13 -18.16 1.08
CA THR A 43 10.86 -18.82 1.39
C THR A 43 10.48 -18.53 2.84
N GLY A 44 9.26 -18.05 3.10
CA GLY A 44 8.78 -17.74 4.45
C GLY A 44 8.90 -16.28 4.88
N ASN A 45 8.86 -15.33 3.93
CA ASN A 45 8.83 -13.92 4.27
C ASN A 45 7.51 -13.55 4.96
N THR A 46 7.59 -13.07 6.19
CA THR A 46 6.44 -12.43 6.85
C THR A 46 6.32 -11.00 6.33
N ILE A 47 5.15 -10.65 5.82
CA ILE A 47 4.83 -9.27 5.45
C ILE A 47 4.70 -8.48 6.74
N ASN A 48 5.69 -7.64 7.04
CA ASN A 48 5.57 -6.70 8.14
C ASN A 48 4.69 -5.54 7.69
N TYR A 49 3.53 -5.41 8.30
CA TYR A 49 2.65 -4.26 8.12
C TYR A 49 2.65 -3.41 9.37
N PHE A 50 2.48 -2.11 9.18
CA PHE A 50 2.25 -1.19 10.28
C PHE A 50 0.76 -1.18 10.60
N THR A 51 0.41 -1.31 11.88
CA THR A 51 -0.97 -1.05 12.31
C THR A 51 -1.24 0.44 12.21
N LEU A 52 -2.24 0.82 11.43
CA LEU A 52 -2.63 2.23 11.26
C LEU A 52 -3.59 2.64 12.38
N ASP A 53 -3.06 2.90 13.58
CA ASP A 53 -3.91 3.10 14.77
C ASP A 53 -4.09 4.55 15.23
N LYS A 54 -3.26 5.52 14.80
CA LYS A 54 -3.31 6.89 15.35
C LYS A 54 -3.04 7.96 14.30
N GLU A 55 -4.13 8.57 13.86
CA GLU A 55 -4.26 9.79 13.05
C GLU A 55 -3.35 9.90 11.82
N LEU A 56 -3.89 9.49 10.68
CA LEU A 56 -3.28 9.73 9.37
C LEU A 56 -3.33 11.21 8.96
N TRP A 57 -4.35 11.94 9.44
CA TRP A 57 -4.72 13.29 8.95
C TRP A 57 -4.01 14.43 9.68
N SER A 58 -3.55 14.20 10.90
CA SER A 58 -2.80 15.20 11.69
C SER A 58 -1.29 15.17 11.39
N LYS A 59 -0.84 14.21 10.59
CA LYS A 59 0.57 13.95 10.28
C LYS A 59 1.00 14.68 9.01
N ASN A 60 1.42 15.93 9.16
CA ASN A 60 1.99 16.73 8.06
C ASN A 60 3.40 16.27 7.65
N ASP A 61 4.10 15.53 8.52
CA ASP A 61 5.42 14.95 8.28
C ASP A 61 5.38 13.74 7.34
N TRP A 62 4.20 13.19 7.05
CA TRP A 62 4.04 12.11 6.09
C TRP A 62 4.20 12.60 4.64
N ASP A 63 4.07 13.90 4.39
CA ASP A 63 4.24 14.46 3.04
C ASP A 63 5.69 14.35 2.53
N THR A 64 6.70 14.21 3.39
CA THR A 64 8.09 13.97 2.97
C THR A 64 8.45 12.48 2.90
N ALA A 65 7.75 11.61 3.64
CA ALA A 65 7.98 10.17 3.63
C ALA A 65 7.07 9.39 2.67
N VAL A 66 5.87 9.88 2.35
CA VAL A 66 4.81 9.15 1.62
C VAL A 66 4.60 9.66 0.20
N VAL A 67 5.09 10.84 -0.16
CA VAL A 67 5.10 11.26 -1.57
C VAL A 67 5.94 10.28 -2.43
N TRP A 68 6.81 9.46 -1.82
CA TRP A 68 7.50 8.35 -2.50
C TRP A 68 7.64 7.05 -1.69
N GLY A 69 7.19 7.00 -0.43
CA GLY A 69 7.29 5.82 0.44
C GLY A 69 5.94 5.14 0.63
N GLN A 70 5.59 4.27 -0.30
CA GLN A 70 4.50 3.31 -0.16
C GLN A 70 4.71 2.46 1.11
N ARG A 71 3.78 2.52 2.06
CA ARG A 71 3.83 1.66 3.27
C ARG A 71 2.74 0.62 3.19
N ILE A 72 3.07 -0.61 3.59
CA ILE A 72 2.07 -1.65 3.76
C ILE A 72 1.48 -1.50 5.17
N VAL A 73 0.17 -1.28 5.24
CA VAL A 73 -0.57 -1.09 6.48
C VAL A 73 -1.65 -2.14 6.62
N LYS A 74 -2.06 -2.40 7.87
CA LYS A 74 -3.28 -3.15 8.21
C LYS A 74 -4.22 -2.24 8.98
N VAL A 75 -5.47 -2.16 8.55
CA VAL A 75 -6.48 -1.28 9.15
C VAL A 75 -7.85 -1.96 9.13
N LYS A 76 -8.59 -1.85 10.24
CA LYS A 76 -9.98 -2.31 10.35
C LYS A 76 -10.92 -1.12 10.21
N GLY A 77 -12.00 -1.30 9.46
CA GLY A 77 -12.98 -0.25 9.22
C GLY A 77 -14.22 -0.77 8.52
N THR A 78 -14.93 0.13 7.86
CA THR A 78 -16.15 -0.11 7.09
C THR A 78 -15.95 0.32 5.64
N LEU A 79 -16.23 -0.58 4.71
CA LEU A 79 -16.33 -0.30 3.28
C LEU A 79 -17.76 0.10 2.93
N LYS A 80 -17.90 1.15 2.12
CA LYS A 80 -19.18 1.60 1.59
C LYS A 80 -19.09 1.81 0.07
N PRO A 81 -20.05 1.29 -0.72
CA PRO A 81 -20.13 1.55 -2.14
C PRO A 81 -20.25 3.05 -2.43
N ILE A 82 -19.51 3.51 -3.44
CA ILE A 82 -19.64 4.85 -4.01
C ILE A 82 -20.47 4.71 -5.30
N ASP A 83 -21.64 5.35 -5.32
CA ASP A 83 -22.54 5.26 -6.46
C ASP A 83 -21.88 5.79 -7.74
N GLY A 84 -21.85 4.95 -8.78
CA GLY A 84 -21.29 5.29 -10.08
C GLY A 84 -19.76 5.23 -10.19
N ASP A 85 -19.04 4.85 -9.14
CA ASP A 85 -17.58 4.61 -9.20
C ASP A 85 -17.27 3.11 -9.40
N ASN A 86 -16.43 2.84 -10.40
CA ASN A 86 -16.03 1.48 -10.79
C ASN A 86 -14.65 1.08 -10.24
N TYR A 87 -13.96 1.95 -9.52
CA TYR A 87 -12.54 1.74 -9.18
C TYR A 87 -12.27 1.61 -7.69
N ASN A 88 -13.11 2.19 -6.84
CA ASN A 88 -12.86 2.30 -5.41
C ASN A 88 -14.14 2.19 -4.54
N TYR A 89 -13.90 2.12 -3.23
CA TYR A 89 -14.88 2.19 -2.17
C TYR A 89 -14.53 3.32 -1.20
N GLU A 90 -15.53 3.86 -0.54
CA GLU A 90 -15.30 4.71 0.65
C GLU A 90 -14.94 3.78 1.81
N PHE A 91 -13.82 4.03 2.48
CA PHE A 91 -13.36 3.25 3.62
C PHE A 91 -13.22 4.13 4.85
N THR A 92 -14.05 3.86 5.85
CA THR A 92 -14.07 4.62 7.11
C THR A 92 -13.51 3.76 8.23
N TYR A 93 -12.58 4.30 9.00
CA TYR A 93 -11.96 3.64 10.15
C TYR A 93 -11.94 4.58 11.35
N THR A 94 -12.08 4.01 12.54
CA THR A 94 -12.11 4.79 13.78
C THR A 94 -10.69 5.09 14.26
N THR A 95 -10.48 6.34 14.65
CA THR A 95 -9.23 6.82 15.27
C THR A 95 -9.49 7.27 16.70
N SER A 96 -8.42 7.62 17.43
CA SER A 96 -8.54 8.17 18.80
C SER A 96 -9.31 9.50 18.89
N THR A 97 -9.49 10.22 17.79
CA THR A 97 -10.14 11.54 17.75
C THR A 97 -11.43 11.58 16.92
N GLY A 98 -11.87 10.43 16.43
CA GLY A 98 -13.08 10.30 15.62
C GLY A 98 -12.85 9.41 14.40
N ASP A 99 -13.85 9.35 13.53
CA ASP A 99 -13.77 8.57 12.31
C ASP A 99 -12.98 9.31 11.22
N ALA A 100 -12.28 8.51 10.43
CA ALA A 100 -11.45 8.95 9.33
C ALA A 100 -11.83 8.20 8.06
N THR A 101 -11.81 8.87 6.91
CA THR A 101 -12.27 8.28 5.64
C THR A 101 -11.19 8.38 4.56
N MET A 102 -10.88 7.25 3.93
CA MET A 102 -9.97 7.15 2.77
C MET A 102 -10.64 6.39 1.63
N LEU A 103 -10.02 6.36 0.45
CA LEU A 103 -10.48 5.52 -0.66
C LEU A 103 -9.80 4.15 -0.61
N ALA A 104 -10.59 3.08 -0.63
CA ALA A 104 -10.08 1.73 -0.86
C ALA A 104 -10.15 1.42 -2.36
N TYR A 105 -9.01 1.49 -3.03
CA TYR A 105 -8.87 1.23 -4.46
C TYR A 105 -8.75 -0.26 -4.76
N SER A 106 -8.77 -0.62 -6.05
CA SER A 106 -8.81 -2.00 -6.53
C SER A 106 -10.15 -2.69 -6.21
N LYS A 107 -11.26 -2.03 -6.57
CA LYS A 107 -12.63 -2.55 -6.40
C LYS A 107 -12.78 -4.01 -6.82
N SER A 108 -12.19 -4.44 -7.93
CA SER A 108 -12.24 -5.83 -8.38
C SER A 108 -11.62 -6.83 -7.40
N ILE A 109 -10.56 -6.46 -6.69
CA ILE A 109 -9.91 -7.29 -5.67
C ILE A 109 -10.80 -7.40 -4.44
N ILE A 110 -11.39 -6.27 -4.03
CA ILE A 110 -12.30 -6.21 -2.88
C ILE A 110 -13.59 -7.01 -3.17
N ASP A 111 -14.10 -6.90 -4.40
CA ASP A 111 -15.27 -7.65 -4.87
C ASP A 111 -14.99 -9.16 -4.90
N ASP A 112 -13.84 -9.57 -5.42
CA ASP A 112 -13.43 -10.99 -5.42
C ASP A 112 -13.34 -11.55 -3.98
N ALA A 113 -12.74 -10.79 -3.06
CA ALA A 113 -12.70 -11.16 -1.64
C ALA A 113 -14.10 -11.23 -0.99
N ASN A 114 -15.04 -10.41 -1.43
CA ASN A 114 -16.42 -10.39 -0.93
C ASN A 114 -17.28 -11.51 -1.54
N GLY A 115 -16.82 -12.16 -2.62
CA GLY A 115 -17.62 -13.08 -3.43
C GLY A 115 -18.59 -12.38 -4.40
N GLY A 116 -18.35 -11.11 -4.71
CA GLY A 116 -19.14 -10.29 -5.62
C GLY A 116 -19.13 -8.80 -5.24
N ALA A 117 -19.75 -7.97 -6.08
CA ALA A 117 -19.82 -6.52 -5.86
C ALA A 117 -20.47 -6.20 -4.50
N LEU A 118 -19.84 -5.32 -3.73
CA LEU A 118 -20.41 -4.81 -2.50
C LEU A 118 -21.55 -3.82 -2.82
N THR A 119 -22.77 -4.13 -2.39
CA THR A 119 -23.97 -3.30 -2.62
C THR A 119 -24.44 -2.54 -1.38
N THR A 120 -23.85 -2.83 -0.21
CA THR A 120 -24.19 -2.21 1.07
C THR A 120 -22.93 -1.99 1.89
N THR A 121 -22.97 -1.10 2.88
CA THR A 121 -21.86 -0.94 3.83
C THR A 121 -21.55 -2.26 4.54
N LYS A 122 -20.26 -2.57 4.73
CA LYS A 122 -19.80 -3.79 5.39
C LYS A 122 -18.47 -3.57 6.11
N ASP A 123 -18.33 -4.16 7.29
CA ASP A 123 -17.06 -4.17 8.02
C ASP A 123 -16.01 -4.96 7.23
N ALA A 124 -14.77 -4.49 7.27
CA ALA A 124 -13.64 -5.18 6.67
C ALA A 124 -12.32 -4.83 7.37
N THR A 125 -11.37 -5.76 7.31
CA THR A 125 -9.96 -5.49 7.58
C THR A 125 -9.20 -5.50 6.26
N LEU A 126 -8.52 -4.40 5.98
CA LEU A 126 -7.71 -4.23 4.78
C LEU A 126 -6.23 -4.25 5.12
N ILE A 127 -5.48 -5.04 4.37
CA ILE A 127 -4.03 -4.94 4.24
C ILE A 127 -3.76 -4.28 2.89
N GLY A 128 -2.88 -3.30 2.82
CA GLY A 128 -2.68 -2.62 1.55
C GLY A 128 -1.57 -1.60 1.56
N ILE A 129 -1.23 -1.15 0.36
CA ILE A 129 -0.31 -0.03 0.18
C ILE A 129 -1.08 1.26 0.48
N LEU A 130 -0.62 1.99 1.50
CA LEU A 130 -1.11 3.31 1.84
C LEU A 130 -0.33 4.37 1.07
N GLU A 131 -1.05 5.26 0.41
CA GLU A 131 -0.49 6.39 -0.34
C GLU A 131 -1.42 7.61 -0.33
N LYS A 132 -0.86 8.77 -0.68
CA LYS A 132 -1.60 10.03 -0.80
C LYS A 132 -1.50 10.53 -2.24
N TYR A 133 -2.61 10.52 -2.96
CA TYR A 133 -2.69 10.95 -4.36
C TYR A 133 -3.64 12.15 -4.49
N LYS A 134 -3.17 13.25 -5.11
CA LYS A 134 -3.97 14.49 -5.28
C LYS A 134 -4.69 14.95 -4.00
N ASN A 135 -4.02 14.88 -2.85
CA ASN A 135 -4.54 15.20 -1.52
C ASN A 135 -5.60 14.24 -0.96
N GLN A 136 -5.85 13.11 -1.61
CA GLN A 136 -6.70 12.04 -1.12
C GLN A 136 -5.85 10.89 -0.60
N TRP A 137 -6.15 10.39 0.60
CA TRP A 137 -5.55 9.16 1.09
C TRP A 137 -6.23 7.95 0.46
N GLU A 138 -5.41 6.98 0.07
CA GLU A 138 -5.84 5.77 -0.62
C GLU A 138 -5.15 4.54 0.00
N ILE A 139 -5.89 3.46 0.15
CA ILE A 139 -5.36 2.13 0.44
C ILE A 139 -5.61 1.20 -0.74
N LYS A 140 -4.56 0.49 -1.15
CA LYS A 140 -4.57 -0.42 -2.31
C LYS A 140 -4.25 -1.84 -1.86
N PRO A 141 -5.26 -2.70 -1.63
CA PRO A 141 -5.07 -4.13 -1.52
C PRO A 141 -4.40 -4.66 -2.79
N ARG A 142 -3.53 -5.66 -2.65
CA ARG A 142 -2.72 -6.19 -3.75
C ARG A 142 -3.32 -7.47 -4.30
N THR A 143 -4.02 -8.21 -3.44
CA THR A 143 -4.69 -9.48 -3.75
C THR A 143 -5.95 -9.61 -2.89
N LYS A 144 -6.84 -10.56 -3.20
CA LYS A 144 -8.06 -10.77 -2.40
C LYS A 144 -7.77 -11.20 -0.96
N ASP A 145 -6.62 -11.86 -0.74
CA ASP A 145 -6.19 -12.32 0.59
C ASP A 145 -5.78 -11.17 1.50
N ASP A 146 -5.63 -9.96 0.94
CA ASP A 146 -5.42 -8.73 1.70
C ASP A 146 -6.73 -8.14 2.25
N VAL A 147 -7.89 -8.75 1.97
CA VAL A 147 -9.21 -8.26 2.36
C VAL A 147 -9.94 -9.34 3.17
N GLU A 148 -10.28 -9.02 4.41
CA GLU A 148 -11.02 -9.90 5.32
C GLU A 148 -12.35 -9.22 5.70
N PHE A 149 -13.47 -9.92 5.49
CA PHE A 149 -14.82 -9.44 5.80
C PHE A 149 -15.37 -10.06 7.08
#